data_AF-C6M9S9-F1
#
_entry.id   AF-C6M9S9-F1
#
_cell.length_a   1.000
_cell.length_b   1.000
_cell.length_c   1.000
_cell.angle_alpha   90.00
_cell.angle_beta   90.00
_cell.angle_gamma   90.00
#
_symmetry.space_group_name_H-M   'P 1'
#
loop_
_entity.id
_entity.type
_entity.pdbx_description
1 polymer ?
#
loop_
_entity_poly.entity_id
_entity_poly.type
_entity_poly.pdbx_seq_one_letter_code
_entity_poly.pdbx_strand_id
1 'polypeptide(L)'
;MIFPIWWADMPAIVKGFEDKVFLKNKIYEETKTRQLVGRLTNIKEVLAITTSAAPTFYLKYFCGDVIKKAMLGHTFKSIGARQRRWLNFGNISQSTAEKRQAFLEKLAEKI
;
A
#
# COMPACT_ATOMS: atom_id res chain seq x y z
N MET A 1 1.08 6.62 -0.15
CA MET A 1 1.98 5.98 -1.14
C MET A 1 1.27 5.88 -2.47
N ILE A 2 1.95 6.22 -3.57
CA ILE A 2 1.38 6.20 -4.93
C ILE A 2 2.33 5.41 -5.84
N PHE A 3 1.86 4.34 -6.48
CA PHE A 3 2.68 3.51 -7.38
C PHE A 3 1.84 2.59 -8.28
N PRO A 4 2.34 2.18 -9.46
CA PRO A 4 1.69 1.15 -10.27
C PRO A 4 1.91 -0.25 -9.68
N ILE A 5 0.98 -1.17 -9.89
CA ILE A 5 1.13 -2.59 -9.49
C ILE A 5 1.90 -3.35 -10.58
N TRP A 6 3.00 -3.98 -10.19
CA TRP A 6 3.83 -4.83 -11.03
C TRP A 6 3.88 -6.23 -10.42
N TRP A 7 3.57 -7.26 -11.21
CA TRP A 7 3.53 -8.65 -10.72
C TRP A 7 2.70 -8.84 -9.44
N ALA A 8 1.51 -8.21 -9.41
CA ALA A 8 0.58 -8.20 -8.28
C ALA A 8 1.10 -7.56 -6.97
N ASP A 9 2.27 -6.92 -6.98
CA ASP A 9 2.86 -6.24 -5.83
C ASP A 9 3.37 -4.82 -6.21
N MET A 10 3.99 -4.15 -5.25
CA MET A 10 4.66 -2.87 -5.44
C MET A 10 5.92 -3.02 -6.32
N PRO A 11 6.34 -1.96 -7.04
CA PRO A 11 7.59 -1.96 -7.78
C PRO A 11 8.78 -2.21 -6.86
N ALA A 12 9.83 -2.85 -7.39
CA ALA A 12 11.04 -3.18 -6.62
C ALA A 12 11.67 -1.96 -5.93
N ILE A 13 11.60 -0.76 -6.53
CA ILE A 13 12.10 0.47 -5.91
C ILE A 13 11.29 0.87 -4.67
N VAL A 14 9.97 0.65 -4.68
CA VAL A 14 9.10 0.93 -3.53
C VAL A 14 9.38 -0.07 -2.42
N LYS A 15 9.51 -1.36 -2.76
CA LYS A 15 9.89 -2.38 -1.78
C LYS A 15 11.29 -2.13 -1.20
N GLY A 16 12.23 -1.73 -2.06
CA GLY A 16 13.59 -1.38 -1.65
C GLY A 16 13.64 -0.15 -0.76
N PHE A 17 12.72 0.82 -0.92
CA PHE A 17 12.56 1.91 0.03
C PHE A 17 12.12 1.40 1.40
N GLU A 18 11.09 0.54 1.46
CA GLU A 18 10.68 -0.08 2.73
C GLU A 18 11.86 -0.81 3.39
N ASP A 19 12.61 -1.60 2.64
CA ASP A 19 13.74 -2.39 3.16
C ASP A 19 14.90 -1.53 3.67
N LYS A 20 15.17 -0.40 3.03
CA LYS A 20 16.30 0.48 3.37
C LYS A 20 15.96 1.53 4.41
N VAL A 21 14.68 1.90 4.55
CA VAL A 21 14.25 2.98 5.46
C VAL A 21 13.58 2.43 6.71
N PHE A 22 12.84 1.33 6.63
CA PHE A 22 12.13 0.77 7.78
C PHE A 22 13.07 -0.09 8.63
N LEU A 23 14.07 0.57 9.22
CA LEU A 23 15.13 -0.08 9.97
C LEU A 23 14.80 -0.18 11.47
N LYS A 24 15.26 -1.27 12.08
CA LYS A 24 15.19 -1.50 13.53
C LYS A 24 15.87 -0.35 14.28
N ASN A 25 15.32 0.02 15.44
CA ASN A 25 15.72 1.14 16.29
C ASN A 25 15.57 2.54 15.66
N LYS A 26 15.05 2.63 14.43
CA LYS A 26 14.67 3.90 13.78
C LYS A 26 13.17 4.00 13.63
N ILE A 27 12.58 3.03 12.94
CA ILE A 27 11.17 3.04 12.55
C ILE A 27 10.34 2.04 13.37
N TYR A 28 10.97 0.96 13.85
CA TYR A 28 10.35 -0.01 14.76
C TYR A 28 11.38 -0.56 15.76
N GLU A 29 10.90 -1.22 16.81
CA GLU A 29 11.67 -2.04 17.73
C GLU A 29 11.19 -3.47 17.74
N GLU A 30 12.04 -4.37 18.22
CA GLU A 30 11.68 -5.76 18.47
C GLU A 30 11.71 -6.00 19.98
N THR A 31 10.59 -6.43 20.55
CA THR A 31 10.49 -6.74 21.98
C THR A 31 11.24 -8.03 22.32
N LYS A 32 11.43 -8.30 23.62
CA LYS A 32 11.97 -9.59 24.09
C LYS A 32 11.17 -10.80 23.58
N THR A 33 9.88 -10.63 23.30
CA THR A 33 8.98 -11.66 22.74
C THR A 33 8.96 -11.68 21.21
N ARG A 34 9.95 -11.05 20.54
CA ARG A 34 10.06 -10.97 19.07
C ARG A 34 8.91 -10.22 18.39
N GLN A 35 8.14 -9.42 19.13
CA GLN A 35 7.07 -8.62 18.55
C GLN A 35 7.62 -7.30 18.00
N LEU A 36 7.13 -6.88 16.83
CA LEU A 36 7.50 -5.59 16.24
C LEU A 36 6.63 -4.48 16.83
N VAL A 37 7.27 -3.46 17.39
CA VAL A 37 6.62 -2.28 17.97
C VAL A 37 7.02 -1.05 17.16
N GLY A 38 6.03 -0.46 16.50
CA GLY A 38 6.23 0.71 15.68
C GLY A 38 6.57 1.98 16.45
N ARG A 39 7.51 2.77 15.93
CA ARG A 39 7.88 4.09 16.48
C ARG A 39 7.17 5.25 15.77
N LEU A 40 6.53 5.01 14.62
CA LEU A 40 5.83 6.05 13.83
C LEU A 40 4.42 6.34 14.38
N THR A 41 4.34 6.69 15.66
CA THR A 41 3.06 6.94 16.37
C THR A 41 2.35 8.22 15.92
N ASN A 42 3.06 9.12 15.25
CA ASN A 42 2.53 10.35 14.68
C ASN A 42 1.81 10.14 13.34
N ILE A 43 1.99 9.00 12.68
CA ILE A 43 1.30 8.70 11.41
C ILE A 43 -0.11 8.18 11.72
N LYS A 44 -1.12 9.02 11.43
CA LYS A 44 -2.53 8.68 11.63
C LYS A 44 -3.04 7.67 10.61
N GLU A 45 -2.65 7.85 9.35
CA GLU A 45 -3.09 7.02 8.23
C GLU A 45 -1.98 6.77 7.20
N VAL A 46 -1.98 5.56 6.64
CA VAL A 46 -1.26 5.23 5.41
C VAL A 46 -2.27 4.88 4.33
N LEU A 47 -2.36 5.73 3.30
CA LEU A 47 -3.18 5.49 2.12
C LEU A 47 -2.30 5.04 0.96
N ALA A 48 -2.53 3.82 0.45
CA ALA A 48 -1.95 3.34 -0.80
C ALA A 48 -2.91 3.63 -1.96
N ILE A 49 -2.44 4.34 -2.97
CA ILE A 49 -3.17 4.66 -4.20
C ILE A 49 -2.41 4.01 -5.35
N THR A 50 -3.05 3.09 -6.06
CA THR A 50 -2.38 2.31 -7.09
C THR A 50 -3.16 2.27 -8.39
N THR A 51 -2.45 1.95 -9.46
CA THR A 51 -3.04 1.63 -10.76
C THR A 51 -2.61 0.22 -11.17
N SER A 52 -3.47 -0.52 -11.87
CA SER A 52 -3.13 -1.88 -12.31
C SER A 52 -3.75 -2.21 -13.67
N ALA A 53 -3.02 -2.98 -14.48
CA ALA A 53 -3.57 -3.57 -15.71
C ALA A 53 -4.67 -4.59 -15.37
N ALA A 54 -4.44 -5.44 -14.37
CA ALA A 54 -5.44 -6.37 -13.87
C ALA A 54 -6.60 -5.64 -13.15
N PRO A 55 -7.83 -6.20 -13.17
CA PRO A 55 -8.94 -5.66 -12.39
C PRO A 55 -8.70 -5.83 -10.88
N THR A 56 -9.19 -4.89 -10.07
CA THR A 56 -8.96 -4.86 -8.62
C THR A 56 -9.47 -6.12 -7.90
N PHE A 57 -10.58 -6.72 -8.34
CA PHE A 57 -11.09 -7.95 -7.73
C PHE A 57 -10.13 -9.12 -7.93
N TYR A 58 -9.46 -9.19 -9.09
CA TYR A 58 -8.54 -10.27 -9.40
C TYR A 58 -7.33 -10.24 -8.45
N LEU A 59 -6.76 -9.06 -8.24
CA LEU A 59 -5.68 -8.84 -7.28
C LEU A 59 -6.08 -9.24 -5.85
N LYS A 60 -7.31 -8.92 -5.44
CA LYS A 60 -7.83 -9.22 -4.10
C LYS A 60 -8.07 -10.71 -3.86
N TYR A 61 -8.68 -11.40 -4.83
CA TYR A 61 -9.18 -12.76 -4.60
C TYR A 61 -8.26 -13.85 -5.14
N PHE A 62 -7.46 -13.55 -6.17
CA PHE A 62 -6.65 -14.55 -6.87
C PHE A 62 -5.14 -14.29 -6.77
N CYS A 63 -4.72 -13.06 -6.47
CA CYS A 63 -3.30 -12.74 -6.24
C CYS A 63 -2.95 -12.53 -4.77
N GLY A 64 -3.79 -13.00 -3.84
CA GLY A 64 -3.48 -12.98 -2.41
C GLY A 64 -3.68 -11.64 -1.69
N ASP A 65 -4.18 -10.59 -2.36
CA ASP A 65 -4.42 -9.27 -1.76
C ASP A 65 -3.14 -8.64 -1.16
N VAL A 66 -2.01 -8.77 -1.87
CA VAL A 66 -0.65 -8.45 -1.37
C VAL A 66 -0.55 -7.05 -0.77
N ILE A 67 -1.10 -6.04 -1.45
CA ILE A 67 -1.05 -4.64 -0.97
C ILE A 67 -1.75 -4.50 0.39
N LYS A 68 -2.94 -5.09 0.57
CA LYS A 68 -3.64 -5.02 1.85
C LYS A 68 -3.03 -5.92 2.91
N LYS A 69 -2.63 -7.14 2.57
CA LYS A 69 -2.19 -8.12 3.56
C LYS A 69 -0.72 -7.98 3.93
N ALA A 70 0.18 -7.97 2.94
CA ALA A 70 1.61 -7.91 3.18
C ALA A 70 2.06 -6.48 3.48
N MET A 71 1.84 -5.55 2.54
CA MET A 71 2.34 -4.18 2.68
C MET A 71 1.61 -3.45 3.81
N LEU A 72 0.28 -3.27 3.71
CA LEU A 72 -0.47 -2.54 4.73
C LEU A 72 -0.61 -3.36 6.02
N GLY A 73 -1.10 -4.60 5.91
CA GLY A 73 -1.50 -5.45 7.03
C GLY A 73 -0.35 -5.96 7.89
N HIS A 74 0.84 -6.14 7.31
CA HIS A 74 2.04 -6.55 8.02
C HIS A 74 3.05 -5.40 8.12
N THR A 75 3.65 -4.95 7.01
CA THR A 75 4.76 -3.99 7.04
C THR A 75 4.37 -2.67 7.73
N PHE A 76 3.33 -1.99 7.24
CA PHE A 76 2.91 -0.71 7.83
C PHE A 76 2.29 -0.85 9.23
N LYS A 77 1.61 -1.97 9.50
CA LYS A 77 1.11 -2.27 10.84
C LYS A 77 2.25 -2.40 11.85
N SER A 78 3.32 -3.10 11.48
CA SER A 78 4.48 -3.35 12.35
C SER A 78 5.27 -2.08 12.68
N ILE A 79 5.22 -1.06 11.83
CA ILE A 79 5.87 0.24 12.09
C ILE A 79 4.95 1.25 12.78
N GLY A 80 3.72 0.86 13.13
CA GLY A 80 2.82 1.63 14.00
C GLY A 80 1.69 2.36 13.29
N ALA A 81 1.55 2.23 11.97
CA ALA A 81 0.46 2.87 11.24
C ALA A 81 -0.88 2.24 11.62
N ARG A 82 -1.76 3.01 12.28
CA ARG A 82 -3.07 2.52 12.77
C ARG A 82 -4.09 2.38 11.65
N GLN A 83 -4.38 3.48 10.95
CA GLN A 83 -5.30 3.46 9.81
C GLN A 83 -4.52 3.18 8.53
N ARG A 84 -5.02 2.24 7.73
CA ARG A 84 -4.37 1.80 6.50
C ARG A 84 -5.44 1.54 5.46
N ARG A 85 -5.40 2.25 4.34
CA ARG A 85 -6.38 2.11 3.24
C ARG A 85 -5.68 1.84 1.93
N TRP A 86 -6.40 1.14 1.05
CA TRP A 86 -5.96 0.88 -0.31
C TRP A 86 -7.05 1.25 -1.31
N LEU A 87 -6.70 2.14 -2.24
CA LEU A 87 -7.52 2.53 -3.39
C LEU A 87 -6.76 2.13 -4.67
N ASN A 88 -7.39 1.32 -5.52
CA ASN A 88 -6.79 0.85 -6.76
C ASN A 88 -7.66 1.18 -7.97
N PHE A 89 -7.05 1.76 -8.99
CA PHE A 89 -7.63 1.90 -10.33
C PHE A 89 -7.17 0.73 -11.22
N GLY A 90 -7.99 -0.32 -11.27
CA GLY A 90 -7.75 -1.47 -12.13
C GLY A 90 -8.19 -1.25 -13.57
N ASN A 91 -7.77 -2.14 -14.47
CA ASN A 91 -8.01 -2.07 -15.92
C ASN A 91 -7.50 -0.79 -16.58
N ILE A 92 -6.41 -0.19 -16.07
CA ILE A 92 -5.91 1.10 -16.58
C ILE A 92 -5.55 1.04 -18.07
N SER A 93 -5.00 -0.09 -18.54
CA SER A 93 -4.61 -0.30 -19.94
C SER A 93 -5.80 -0.24 -20.91
N GLN A 94 -7.01 -0.51 -20.43
CA GLN A 94 -8.25 -0.48 -21.23
C GLN A 94 -9.15 0.72 -20.85
N SER A 95 -8.66 1.64 -20.03
CA SER A 95 -9.41 2.79 -19.54
C SER A 95 -9.37 3.97 -20.51
N THR A 96 -10.48 4.71 -20.57
CA THR A 96 -10.60 5.96 -21.34
C THR A 96 -10.17 7.17 -20.49
N ALA A 97 -10.00 8.33 -21.13
CA ALA A 97 -9.66 9.57 -20.43
C ALA A 97 -10.73 9.96 -19.40
N GLU A 98 -12.01 9.79 -19.74
CA GLU A 98 -13.16 10.11 -18.88
C GLU A 98 -13.18 9.22 -17.63
N LYS A 99 -12.89 7.92 -17.79
CA LYS A 99 -12.81 7.00 -16.64
C LYS A 99 -11.66 7.34 -15.71
N ARG A 100 -10.51 7.78 -16.26
CA ARG A 100 -9.36 8.22 -15.47
C ARG A 100 -9.68 9.51 -14.72
N GLN A 101 -10.33 10.46 -15.39
CA GLN A 101 -10.76 11.72 -14.79
C GLN A 101 -11.77 11.49 -13.65
N ALA A 102 -12.80 10.68 -13.89
CA ALA A 102 -13.78 10.32 -12.86
C ALA A 102 -13.15 9.57 -11.67
N PHE A 103 -12.09 8.79 -11.89
CA PHE A 103 -11.32 8.19 -10.79
C PHE A 103 -10.56 9.24 -9.98
N LEU A 104 -9.92 10.21 -10.64
CA LEU A 104 -9.21 11.30 -9.98
C LEU A 104 -10.14 12.19 -9.14
N GLU A 105 -11.33 12.49 -9.65
CA GLU A 105 -12.37 13.24 -8.91
C GLU A 105 -12.82 12.48 -7.65
N LYS A 106 -13.18 11.19 -7.81
CA LYS A 106 -13.52 10.32 -6.66
C LYS A 106 -12.37 10.14 -5.68
N LEU A 107 -11.13 10.25 -6.15
CA LEU A 107 -9.96 10.17 -5.30
C LEU A 107 -9.81 11.45 -4.47
N ALA A 108 -10.04 12.62 -5.07
CA ALA A 108 -10.00 13.92 -4.37
C ALA A 108 -11.03 14.00 -3.23
N GLU A 109 -12.20 13.37 -3.38
CA GLU A 109 -13.22 13.30 -2.32
C GLU A 109 -12.85 12.38 -1.14
N LYS A 110 -11.89 11.47 -1.33
CA LYS A 110 -11.57 10.39 -0.38
C LYS A 110 -10.27 10.58 0.39
N ILE A 111 -9.49 11.59 0.02
CA ILE A 111 -8.21 11.96 0.63
C ILE A 111 -8.46 13.03 1.69
#